data_AF-A0A1S4ESD7-F1
#
_entry.id   AF-A0A1S4ESD7-F1
#
_cell.length_a   1.000
_cell.length_b   1.000
_cell.length_c   1.000
_cell.angle_alpha   90.00
_cell.angle_beta   90.00
_cell.angle_gamma   90.00
#
_symmetry.space_group_name_H-M   'P 1'
#
loop_
_entity.id
_entity.type
_entity.pdbx_description
1 polymer ?
#
loop_
_entity_poly.entity_id
_entity_poly.type
_entity_poly.pdbx_seq_one_letter_code
_entity_poly.pdbx_strand_id
1 'polypeptide(L)' 'MPPTTLADQPLPPAPARPNAKTKTVKDRPFECKTCFRKFNQKQTLKQHILTHTGQRPFECNICFKTFTQQGALQRHM' A
#
# COMPACT_ATOMS: atom_id res chain seq x y z
N MET A 1 27.77 24.79 -24.82
CA MET A 1 27.16 24.70 -23.48
C MET A 1 26.38 23.38 -23.38
N PRO A 2 26.96 22.28 -22.86
CA PRO A 2 26.19 21.10 -22.44
C PRO A 2 25.97 21.15 -20.90
N PRO A 3 25.27 20.19 -20.27
CA PRO A 3 23.98 19.59 -20.66
C PRO A 3 23.05 19.47 -19.42
N THR A 4 21.76 19.17 -19.59
CA THR A 4 21.04 18.47 -18.50
C THR A 4 20.27 17.31 -19.09
N THR A 5 21.01 16.22 -19.30
CA THR A 5 20.51 14.85 -19.25
C THR A 5 19.48 14.75 -18.12
N LEU A 6 18.21 14.56 -18.49
CA LEU A 6 17.17 14.22 -17.54
C LEU A 6 17.56 12.87 -16.93
N ALA A 7 17.93 12.93 -15.65
CA ALA A 7 18.57 11.85 -14.94
C ALA A 7 17.78 10.55 -15.02
N ASP A 8 18.48 9.49 -15.43
CA ASP A 8 18.25 8.11 -15.00
C ASP A 8 18.26 8.11 -13.47
N GLN A 9 17.07 8.25 -12.87
CA GLN A 9 16.89 8.05 -11.44
C GLN A 9 16.74 6.54 -11.23
N PRO A 10 17.74 5.84 -10.67
CA PRO A 10 17.60 4.43 -10.37
C PRO A 10 16.44 4.24 -9.39
N LEU A 11 15.47 3.40 -9.79
CA LEU A 11 14.38 2.96 -8.93
C LEU A 11 14.97 2.50 -7.59
N PRO A 12 14.48 2.99 -6.43
CA PRO A 12 15.01 2.58 -5.14
C PRO A 12 14.87 1.06 -5.01
N PRO A 13 15.90 0.35 -4.50
CA PRO A 13 15.86 -1.10 -4.39
C PRO A 13 14.65 -1.51 -3.56
N ALA A 14 13.78 -2.34 -4.14
CA ALA A 14 12.64 -2.91 -3.43
C ALA A 14 13.17 -3.60 -2.16
N PRO A 15 12.61 -3.34 -0.96
CA PRO A 15 13.14 -3.91 0.26
C PRO A 15 13.11 -5.44 0.17
N ALA A 16 14.30 -6.03 0.20
CA ALA A 16 14.48 -7.47 0.24
C ALA A 16 13.64 -8.06 1.38
N ARG A 17 12.79 -9.04 1.07
CA ARG A 17 12.03 -9.76 2.09
C ARG A 17 13.01 -10.68 2.82
N PRO A 18 13.24 -10.54 4.14
CA PRO A 18 13.97 -11.57 4.84
C PRO A 18 13.06 -12.79 4.98
N ASN A 19 13.58 -13.93 4.55
CA ASN A 19 13.02 -15.24 4.88
C ASN A 19 13.28 -15.50 6.36
N ALA A 20 12.30 -15.23 7.23
CA ALA A 20 12.33 -15.65 8.62
C ALA A 20 11.23 -16.70 8.85
N LYS A 21 11.68 -17.96 8.95
CA LYS A 21 10.89 -19.08 9.44
C LYS A 21 10.78 -18.93 10.96
N THR A 22 9.64 -18.50 11.49
CA THR A 22 9.38 -18.57 12.94
C THR A 22 7.93 -18.94 13.21
N LYS A 23 7.81 -19.98 14.02
CA LYS A 23 6.61 -20.73 14.39
C LYS A 23 5.94 -20.05 15.61
N THR A 24 4.61 -19.89 15.53
CA THR A 24 3.63 -19.66 16.61
C THR A 24 3.72 -18.39 17.49
N VAL A 25 2.84 -17.41 17.22
CA VAL A 25 1.68 -16.95 18.04
C VAL A 25 0.99 -15.83 17.21
N LYS A 26 -0.18 -16.12 16.63
CA LYS A 26 -1.02 -15.18 15.85
C LYS A 26 -0.23 -14.16 15.03
N ASP A 27 0.62 -14.67 14.14
CA ASP A 27 1.61 -13.90 13.39
C ASP A 27 0.90 -12.81 12.59
N ARG A 28 1.08 -11.55 13.02
CA ARG A 28 0.72 -10.36 12.27
C ARG A 28 2.01 -9.76 11.73
N PRO A 29 2.65 -10.38 10.70
CA PRO A 29 3.98 -10.00 10.26
C PRO A 29 3.98 -8.65 9.53
N PHE A 30 2.81 -8.12 9.22
CA PHE A 30 2.65 -6.88 8.47
C PHE A 30 2.41 -5.73 9.43
N GLU A 31 3.45 -4.95 9.71
CA GLU A 31 3.39 -3.77 10.55
C GLU A 31 3.36 -2.48 9.72
N CYS A 32 2.52 -1.53 10.11
CA CYS A 32 2.50 -0.19 9.55
C CYS A 32 3.65 0.64 10.11
N LYS A 33 4.53 1.15 9.26
CA LYS A 33 5.67 1.97 9.70
C LYS A 33 5.28 3.37 10.20
N THR A 34 4.06 3.83 9.89
CA THR A 34 3.58 5.15 10.28
C THR A 34 2.98 5.17 11.68
N CYS A 35 2.20 4.14 12.05
CA CYS A 35 1.49 4.08 13.32
C CYS A 35 1.68 2.77 14.09
N PHE A 36 2.61 1.93 13.65
CA PHE A 36 3.03 0.67 14.28
C PHE A 36 1.89 -0.35 14.52
N ARG A 37 0.75 -0.19 13.84
CA ARG A 37 -0.32 -1.20 13.87
C ARG A 37 0.10 -2.45 13.11
N LYS A 38 -0.18 -3.61 13.73
CA LYS A 38 0.08 -4.94 13.17
C LYS A 38 -1.16 -5.55 12.53
N PHE A 39 -0.99 -6.10 11.34
CA PHE A 39 -1.99 -6.72 10.50
C PHE A 39 -1.60 -8.16 10.17
N ASN A 40 -2.60 -9.05 10.06
CA ASN A 40 -2.41 -10.45 9.70
C ASN A 40 -2.21 -10.67 8.20
N GLN A 41 -2.59 -9.69 7.37
CA GLN A 41 -2.48 -9.79 5.92
C GLN A 41 -1.84 -8.53 5.32
N LYS A 42 -1.04 -8.74 4.26
CA LYS A 42 -0.40 -7.67 3.49
C LYS A 42 -1.43 -6.75 2.84
N GLN A 43 -2.54 -7.31 2.36
CA GLN A 43 -3.61 -6.54 1.71
C GLN A 43 -4.26 -5.57 2.70
N THR A 44 -4.56 -6.04 3.92
CA THR A 44 -5.11 -5.19 4.99
C THR A 44 -4.13 -4.09 5.39
N LEU A 45 -2.83 -4.40 5.49
CA LEU A 45 -1.82 -3.36 5.74
C LEU A 45 -1.76 -2.33 4.59
N LYS A 46 -1.74 -2.77 3.33
CA LYS A 46 -1.74 -1.86 2.18
C LYS A 46 -2.94 -0.92 2.18
N GLN A 47 -4.13 -1.48 2.42
CA GLN A 47 -5.35 -0.69 2.54
C GLN A 47 -5.31 0.27 3.72
N HIS A 48 -4.75 -0.15 4.85
CA HIS A 48 -4.54 0.74 5.98
C HIS A 48 -3.59 1.89 5.64
N ILE A 49 -2.52 1.66 4.86
CA ILE A 49 -1.61 2.74 4.45
C ILE A 49 -2.34 3.81 3.62
N LEU A 50 -3.35 3.43 2.84
CA LEU A 50 -4.20 4.38 2.10
C LEU A 50 -4.92 5.38 3.03
N THR A 51 -5.17 5.03 4.30
CA THR A 51 -5.78 5.95 5.27
C THR A 51 -4.80 7.03 5.73
N HIS A 52 -3.49 6.77 5.67
CA HIS A 52 -2.46 7.77 5.97
C HIS A 52 -2.18 8.66 4.78
N THR A 53 -2.16 8.11 3.57
CA THR A 53 -1.86 8.86 2.34
C THR A 53 -3.09 9.56 1.76
N GLY A 54 -4.29 9.22 2.21
CA GLY A 54 -5.55 9.71 1.64
C GLY A 54 -5.85 9.18 0.25
N GLN A 55 -5.04 8.26 -0.28
CA GLN A 55 -5.26 7.71 -1.62
C GLN A 55 -6.49 6.80 -1.66
N ARG A 56 -7.31 6.97 -2.69
CA ARG A 56 -8.53 6.19 -2.90
C ARG A 56 -8.57 5.70 -4.35
N PRO A 57 -7.92 4.56 -4.65
CA PRO A 57 -7.68 4.12 -6.02
C PRO A 57 -8.94 3.62 -6.73
N PHE A 58 -10.05 3.40 -6.01
CA PHE A 58 -11.28 2.90 -6.58
C PHE A 58 -12.27 4.05 -6.76
N GLU A 59 -12.45 4.50 -7.99
CA GLU A 59 -13.38 5.59 -8.32
C GLU A 59 -14.66 5.05 -8.96
N CYS A 60 -15.80 5.65 -8.63
CA CYS A 60 -17.05 5.41 -9.30
C CYS A 60 -17.15 6.27 -10.57
N ASN A 61 -17.24 5.65 -11.74
CA ASN A 61 -17.34 6.37 -13.02
C ASN A 61 -18.68 7.11 -13.22
N ILE A 62 -19.67 6.90 -12.35
CA ILE A 62 -21.00 7.54 -12.46
C ILE A 62 -21.06 8.81 -11.61
N CYS A 63 -20.65 8.74 -10.34
CA CYS A 63 -20.72 9.86 -9.40
C CYS A 63 -19.36 10.39 -8.93
N PHE A 64 -18.26 9.85 -9.46
CA PHE A 64 -16.88 10.22 -9.15
C PHE A 64 -16.49 10.11 -7.67
N LYS A 65 -17.27 9.36 -6.88
CA LYS A 65 -16.91 9.04 -5.49
C LYS A 65 -15.75 8.05 -5.47
N THR A 66 -14.78 8.33 -4.62
CA THR A 66 -13.59 7.50 -4.45
C THR A 66 -13.66 6.66 -3.17
N PHE A 67 -13.15 5.44 -3.24
CA PHE A 67 -13.20 4.41 -2.21
C PHE A 67 -11.80 3.82 -1.98
N THR A 68 -11.55 3.36 -0.75
CA THR A 68 -10.31 2.65 -0.38
C THR A 68 -10.38 1.14 -0.62
N GLN A 69 -11.56 0.61 -0.95
CA GLN A 69 -11.77 -0.82 -1.16
C GLN A 69 -12.63 -1.07 -2.40
N GLN A 70 -12.23 -2.06 -3.20
CA GLN A 70 -13.02 -2.52 -4.35
C GLN A 70 -14.41 -3.01 -3.93
N GLY A 71 -14.52 -3.76 -2.83
CA GLY A 71 -15.82 -4.23 -2.34
C GLY A 71 -16.74 -3.10 -1.86
N ALA A 72 -16.19 -1.94 -1.48
CA ALA A 72 -16.98 -0.76 -1.16
C ALA A 72 -17.50 -0.09 -2.44
N LEU A 73 -16.67 0.00 -3.49
CA LEU A 73 -17.11 0.45 -4.81
C LEU A 73 -18.18 -0.48 -5.40
N GLN A 74 -17.99 -1.79 -5.30
CA GLN A 74 -18.93 -2.78 -5.84
C GLN A 74 -20.29 -2.76 -5.14
N ARG A 75 -20.34 -2.48 -3.84
CA ARG A 75 -21.60 -2.28 -3.11
C ARG A 75 -22.26 -0.92 -3.38
N HIS A 76 -21.51 0.01 -3.94
CA HIS A 76 -21.98 1.34 -4.27
C HIS A 76 -22.56 1.43 -5.69
N MET A 77 -21.99 0.67 -6.63
CA MET A 77 -22.52 0.46 -7.99
C MET A 77 -23.82 -0.34 -7.96
#